data_AF-A0A436FJ44-F1
#
_entry.id   AF-A0A436FJ44-F1
#
_cell.length_a   1.000
_cell.length_b   1.000
_cell.length_c   1.000
_cell.angle_alpha   90.00
_cell.angle_beta   90.00
_cell.angle_gamma   90.00
#
_symmetry.space_group_name_H-M   'P 1'
#
loop_
_entity.id
_entity.type
_entity.pdbx_description
1 polymer ?
#
loop_
_entity_poly.entity_id
_entity_poly.type
_entity_poly.pdbx_seq_one_letter_code
_entity_poly.pdbx_strand_id
1 'polypeptide(L)'
;MRPTLDSDLLRTFVAIAETGNFTKAAEQAGRTQSAVSMQMKKLEELIGASLFERGSRGVALTRRGGELIVNARRIVSLLDETSASMAAAPLGGPVRIGIPEEYGHAILSRALGAFSKRHTQVEV
;
A
#
# COMPACT_ATOMS: atom_id res chain seq x y z
N MET A 1 -11.20 -2.76 25.08
CA MET A 1 -10.10 -1.98 24.47
C MET A 1 -9.96 -2.46 23.03
N ARG A 2 -9.98 -1.58 22.02
CA ARG A 2 -9.83 -2.01 20.62
C ARG A 2 -8.36 -2.40 20.38
N PRO A 3 -8.06 -3.55 19.75
CA PRO A 3 -6.70 -3.97 19.50
C PRO A 3 -5.99 -2.99 18.56
N THR A 4 -4.74 -2.65 18.87
CA THR A 4 -3.92 -1.78 18.03
C THR A 4 -3.43 -2.56 16.81
N LEU A 5 -3.74 -2.07 15.62
CA LEU A 5 -3.24 -2.64 14.36
C LEU A 5 -1.92 -1.98 13.99
N ASP A 6 -0.84 -2.74 14.12
CA ASP A 6 0.51 -2.33 13.74
C ASP A 6 0.64 -2.32 12.20
N SER A 7 1.21 -1.25 11.65
CA SER A 7 1.42 -1.09 10.21
C SER A 7 2.26 -2.22 9.61
N ASP A 8 3.21 -2.76 10.36
CA ASP A 8 4.05 -3.86 9.88
C ASP A 8 3.26 -5.14 9.66
N LEU A 9 2.25 -5.39 10.52
CA LEU A 9 1.34 -6.51 10.35
C LEU A 9 0.47 -6.34 9.10
N LEU A 10 -0.03 -5.11 8.87
CA LEU A 10 -0.83 -4.79 7.69
C LEU A 10 -0.01 -4.90 6.39
N ARG A 11 1.24 -4.43 6.38
CA ARG A 11 2.15 -4.57 5.22
C ARG A 11 2.39 -6.04 4.89
N THR A 12 2.72 -6.87 5.89
CA THR A 12 2.93 -8.31 5.68
C THR A 12 1.66 -8.99 5.19
N PHE A 13 0.49 -8.62 5.72
CA PHE A 13 -0.80 -9.14 5.26
C PHE A 13 -1.06 -8.80 3.79
N VAL A 14 -0.84 -7.55 3.38
CA VAL A 14 -0.98 -7.12 1.98
C VAL A 14 -0.02 -7.90 1.07
N ALA A 15 1.25 -8.06 1.48
CA ALA A 15 2.24 -8.79 0.69
C ALA A 15 1.85 -10.27 0.47
N ILE A 16 1.30 -10.95 1.48
CA ILE A 16 0.82 -12.33 1.32
C ILE A 16 -0.40 -12.38 0.40
N ALA A 17 -1.33 -11.43 0.54
CA ALA A 17 -2.52 -11.37 -0.30
C ALA A 17 -2.17 -11.15 -1.79
N GLU A 18 -1.11 -10.39 -2.08
CA GLU A 18 -0.67 -10.09 -3.44
C GLU A 18 0.15 -11.21 -4.07
N THR A 19 0.97 -11.90 -3.27
CA THR A 19 1.81 -13.00 -3.75
C THR A 19 1.08 -14.35 -3.76
N GLY A 20 0.02 -14.49 -2.95
CA GLY A 20 -0.66 -15.77 -2.70
C GLY A 20 0.23 -16.82 -2.02
N ASN A 21 1.38 -16.43 -1.47
CA ASN A 21 2.41 -17.34 -0.99
C ASN A 21 3.27 -16.72 0.13
N PHE A 22 3.28 -17.35 1.31
CA PHE A 22 4.05 -16.87 2.47
C PHE A 22 5.55 -16.76 2.22
N THR A 23 6.15 -17.70 1.47
CA THR A 23 7.59 -17.69 1.18
C THR A 23 7.93 -16.52 0.27
N LYS A 24 7.17 -16.32 -0.81
CA LYS A 24 7.39 -15.17 -1.73
C LYS A 24 7.16 -13.83 -1.03
N ALA A 25 6.14 -13.73 -0.19
CA ALA A 25 5.89 -12.54 0.62
C ALA A 25 7.07 -12.23 1.56
N ALA A 26 7.67 -13.27 2.16
CA ALA A 26 8.83 -13.13 3.03
C ALA A 26 10.07 -12.63 2.27
N GLU A 27 10.33 -13.19 1.09
CA GLU A 27 11.40 -12.72 0.19
C GLU A 27 11.22 -11.24 -0.17
N GLN A 28 10.02 -10.84 -0.59
CA GLN A 28 9.72 -9.43 -0.92
C GLN A 28 9.86 -8.50 0.29
N ALA A 29 9.51 -8.98 1.49
CA ALA A 29 9.62 -8.21 2.72
C ALA A 29 11.03 -8.21 3.33
N GLY A 30 12.01 -8.93 2.75
CA GLY A 30 13.33 -9.10 3.34
C GLY A 30 13.30 -9.80 4.70
N ARG A 31 12.35 -10.71 4.91
CA ARG A 31 12.12 -11.43 6.18
C ARG A 31 12.16 -12.94 5.97
N THR A 32 12.28 -13.69 7.06
CA THR A 32 12.11 -15.14 7.01
C THR A 32 10.63 -15.51 6.91
N GLN A 33 10.33 -16.66 6.30
CA GLN A 33 8.97 -17.20 6.23
C GLN A 33 8.35 -17.41 7.63
N SER A 34 9.17 -17.79 8.62
CA SER A 34 8.73 -17.95 10.01
C SER A 34 8.33 -16.61 10.63
N ALA A 35 9.08 -15.53 10.39
CA ALA A 35 8.74 -14.19 10.85
C ALA A 35 7.40 -13.70 10.25
N VAL A 36 7.22 -13.90 8.95
CA VAL A 36 5.96 -13.58 8.25
C VAL A 36 4.78 -14.39 8.83
N SER A 37 5.00 -15.69 9.10
CA SER A 37 3.96 -16.55 9.71
C SER A 37 3.59 -16.10 11.12
N MET A 38 4.58 -15.73 11.94
CA MET A 38 4.32 -15.20 13.29
C MET A 38 3.56 -13.88 13.26
N GLN A 39 3.90 -12.98 12.32
CA GLN A 39 3.16 -11.74 12.13
C GLN A 39 1.72 -11.99 11.73
N MET A 40 1.45 -12.94 10.82
CA MET A 40 0.07 -13.28 10.46
C MET A 40 -0.71 -13.89 11.60
N LYS A 41 -0.11 -14.81 12.36
CA LYS A 41 -0.75 -15.37 13.54
C LYS A 41 -1.13 -14.28 14.54
N LYS A 42 -0.22 -13.33 14.82
CA LYS A 42 -0.49 -12.19 15.70
C LYS A 42 -1.63 -11.31 15.17
N LEU A 43 -1.68 -11.05 13.86
CA LEU A 43 -2.75 -10.25 13.25
C LEU A 43 -4.11 -10.96 13.34
N GLU A 44 -4.14 -12.26 13.05
CA GLU A 44 -5.34 -13.09 13.18
C GLU A 44 -5.84 -13.17 14.63
N GLU A 45 -4.95 -13.24 15.62
CA GLU A 45 -5.26 -13.17 17.05
C GLU A 45 -5.88 -11.81 17.44
N LEU A 46 -5.31 -10.70 16.95
CA LEU A 46 -5.85 -9.36 17.19
C LEU A 46 -7.24 -9.16 16.57
N ILE A 47 -7.49 -9.76 15.41
CA ILE A 47 -8.78 -9.66 14.70
C ILE A 47 -9.80 -10.69 15.21
N GLY A 48 -9.33 -11.76 15.84
CA GLY A 48 -10.14 -12.87 16.33
C GLY A 48 -10.70 -13.74 15.19
N ALA A 49 -10.05 -13.76 14.03
CA ALA A 49 -10.46 -14.57 12.88
C ALA A 49 -9.28 -14.89 11.96
N SER A 50 -9.34 -16.04 11.30
CA SER A 50 -8.37 -16.36 10.25
C SER A 50 -8.62 -15.49 9.02
N LEU A 51 -7.53 -14.97 8.45
CA LEU A 51 -7.52 -14.07 7.31
C LEU A 51 -7.18 -14.79 6.01
N PHE A 52 -6.56 -15.96 6.11
CA PHE A 52 -6.12 -16.75 4.98
C PHE A 52 -6.54 -18.21 5.09
N GLU A 53 -6.92 -18.80 3.96
CA GLU A 53 -7.15 -20.23 3.81
C GLU A 53 -6.12 -20.85 2.87
N ARG A 54 -5.70 -22.08 3.18
CA ARG A 54 -4.76 -22.84 2.35
C ARG A 54 -5.55 -23.64 1.31
N GLY A 55 -5.22 -23.43 0.04
CA GLY A 55 -5.78 -24.17 -1.09
C GLY A 55 -4.72 -24.90 -1.90
N SER A 56 -5.17 -25.65 -2.91
CA SER A 56 -4.30 -26.42 -3.80
C SER A 56 -3.33 -25.58 -4.63
N ARG A 57 -3.61 -24.28 -4.81
CA ARG A 57 -2.79 -23.33 -5.58
C ARG A 57 -2.03 -22.31 -4.72
N GLY A 58 -2.00 -22.49 -3.41
CA GLY A 58 -1.35 -21.56 -2.48
C GLY A 58 -2.32 -21.05 -1.43
N VAL A 59 -2.31 -19.73 -1.19
CA VAL A 59 -3.07 -19.09 -0.12
C VAL A 59 -4.09 -18.13 -0.70
N ALA A 60 -5.32 -18.18 -0.20
CA ALA A 60 -6.41 -17.28 -0.57
C ALA A 60 -6.93 -16.53 0.66
N LEU A 61 -7.54 -15.37 0.44
CA LEU A 61 -8.18 -14.60 1.50
C LEU A 61 -9.47 -15.31 1.95
N THR A 62 -9.69 -15.40 3.26
CA THR A 62 -11.02 -15.70 3.80
C THR A 62 -11.95 -14.51 3.57
N ARG A 63 -13.25 -14.66 3.88
CA ARG A 63 -14.19 -13.51 3.91
C ARG A 63 -13.68 -12.36 4.79
N ARG A 64 -13.13 -12.68 5.97
CA ARG A 64 -12.56 -11.67 6.89
C ARG A 64 -11.29 -11.04 6.33
N GLY A 65 -10.45 -11.83 5.65
CA GLY A 65 -9.32 -11.30 4.89
C GLY A 65 -9.75 -10.33 3.78
N GLY A 66 -10.82 -10.66 3.05
CA GLY A 66 -11.41 -9.79 2.02
C GLY A 66 -11.96 -8.48 2.57
N GLU A 67 -12.57 -8.50 3.76
CA GLU A 67 -12.99 -7.28 4.46
C GLU A 67 -11.77 -6.40 4.87
N LEU A 68 -10.70 -7.04 5.35
CA LEU A 68 -9.51 -6.35 5.84
C LEU A 68 -8.67 -5.73 4.71
N ILE A 69 -8.50 -6.42 3.57
CA ILE A 69 -7.56 -6.01 2.51
C ILE A 69 -7.85 -4.63 1.93
N VAL A 70 -9.14 -4.27 1.85
CA VAL A 70 -9.55 -2.95 1.36
C VAL A 70 -9.03 -1.85 2.29
N ASN A 71 -9.17 -2.03 3.60
CA ASN A 71 -8.71 -1.05 4.59
C ASN A 71 -7.18 -1.09 4.76
N ALA A 72 -6.58 -2.28 4.78
CA ALA A 72 -5.14 -2.46 4.94
C ALA A 72 -4.36 -1.75 3.82
N ARG A 73 -4.78 -1.89 2.56
CA ARG A 73 -4.16 -1.19 1.43
C ARG A 73 -4.24 0.32 1.56
N ARG A 74 -5.40 0.86 1.97
CA ARG A 74 -5.59 2.31 2.15
C ARG A 74 -4.69 2.85 3.27
N ILE A 75 -4.60 2.14 4.39
CA ILE A 75 -3.74 2.52 5.51
C ILE A 75 -2.28 2.50 5.10
N VAL A 76 -1.82 1.43 4.45
CA VAL A 76 -0.43 1.31 3.99
C VAL A 76 -0.09 2.41 2.98
N SER A 77 -0.97 2.67 1.99
CA SER A 77 -0.80 3.78 1.03
C SER A 77 -0.66 5.13 1.73
N LEU A 78 -1.52 5.42 2.70
CA LEU A 78 -1.47 6.68 3.43
C LEU A 78 -0.17 6.83 4.25
N LEU A 79 0.30 5.74 4.86
CA LEU A 79 1.58 5.73 5.56
C LEU A 79 2.74 5.99 4.58
N ASP A 80 2.75 5.32 3.43
CA ASP A 80 3.77 5.51 2.39
C ASP A 80 3.76 6.94 1.84
N GLU A 81 2.58 7.50 1.53
CA GLU A 81 2.40 8.88 1.09
C GLU A 81 2.90 9.88 2.13
N THR A 82 2.57 9.65 3.41
CA THR A 82 3.01 10.49 4.51
C THR A 82 4.53 10.43 4.66
N SER A 83 5.11 9.24 4.71
CA SER A 83 6.56 9.04 4.79
C SER A 83 7.29 9.69 3.61
N ALA A 84 6.76 9.55 2.39
CA ALA A 84 7.30 10.20 1.20
C ALA A 84 7.23 11.73 1.30
N SER A 85 6.11 12.29 1.78
CA SER A 85 5.98 13.74 1.96
C SER A 85 6.94 14.32 3.01
N MET A 86 7.24 13.54 4.06
CA MET A 86 8.16 13.96 5.12
C MET A 86 9.63 13.82 4.69
N ALA A 87 9.94 12.87 3.81
CA ALA A 87 11.28 12.65 3.28
C ALA A 87 11.60 13.51 2.05
N ALA A 88 10.59 14.03 1.36
CA ALA A 88 10.77 14.88 0.19
C ALA A 88 11.42 16.21 0.59
N ALA A 89 12.57 16.52 -0.01
CA ALA A 89 13.04 17.89 -0.09
C ALA A 89 11.96 18.75 -0.78
N PRO A 90 11.84 20.05 -0.47
CA PRO A 90 10.90 20.92 -1.16
C PRO A 90 11.10 20.78 -2.67
N LEU A 91 10.04 20.36 -3.37
CA LEU A 91 10.05 20.34 -4.83
C LEU A 91 10.17 21.80 -5.29
N GLY A 92 11.28 22.14 -5.94
CA GLY A 92 11.55 23.47 -6.45
C GLY A 92 12.18 23.41 -7.83
N GLY A 93 11.80 24.35 -8.69
CA GLY A 93 12.32 24.49 -10.04
C GLY A 93 11.37 24.01 -11.16
N PRO A 94 11.71 24.29 -12.42
CA PRO A 94 10.80 24.11 -13.55
C PRO A 94 10.61 22.64 -13.93
N VAL A 95 9.35 22.21 -14.07
CA VAL A 95 8.97 20.90 -14.61
C VAL A 95 8.71 21.01 -16.12
N ARG A 96 9.44 20.25 -16.95
CA ARG A 96 9.19 20.17 -18.40
C ARG A 96 8.37 18.92 -18.72
N ILE A 97 7.22 19.10 -19.37
CA ILE A 97 6.31 18.01 -19.74
C ILE A 97 6.17 17.98 -21.26
N GLY A 98 6.61 16.89 -21.89
CA GLY A 98 6.39 16.64 -23.32
C GLY A 98 5.14 15.79 -23.51
N ILE A 99 4.22 16.24 -24.37
CA ILE A 99 2.93 15.56 -24.61
C ILE A 99 2.66 15.53 -26.11
N PRO A 100 2.25 14.39 -26.69
CA PRO A 100 1.78 14.36 -28.07
C PRO A 100 0.51 15.22 -28.22
N GLU A 101 0.40 15.95 -29.33
CA GLU A 101 -0.68 16.91 -29.61
C GLU A 101 -2.08 16.31 -29.41
N GLU A 102 -2.22 15.02 -29.73
CA GLU A 102 -3.43 14.20 -29.63
C GLU A 102 -3.98 14.05 -28.21
N TYR A 103 -3.15 14.19 -27.17
CA TYR A 103 -3.57 14.07 -25.76
C TYR A 103 -4.02 15.41 -25.14
N GLY A 104 -3.90 16.51 -25.89
CA GLY A 104 -4.64 17.76 -25.68
C GLY A 104 -4.39 18.54 -24.38
N HIS A 105 -4.55 19.86 -24.48
CA HIS A 105 -4.51 20.79 -23.35
C HIS A 105 -5.43 20.39 -22.19
N ALA A 106 -6.55 19.68 -22.45
CA ALA A 106 -7.52 19.30 -21.42
C ALA A 106 -6.97 18.32 -20.37
N ILE A 107 -6.18 17.33 -20.77
CA ILE A 107 -5.58 16.36 -19.83
C ILE A 107 -4.50 17.07 -19.00
N LEU A 108 -3.66 17.86 -19.66
CA LEU A 108 -2.59 18.60 -19.01
C LEU A 108 -3.16 19.62 -18.00
N SER A 109 -4.09 20.49 -18.41
CA SER A 109 -4.69 21.48 -17.51
C SER A 109 -5.38 20.85 -16.30
N ARG A 110 -6.03 19.69 -16.48
CA ARG A 110 -6.64 18.94 -15.37
C ARG A 110 -5.58 18.35 -14.43
N ALA A 111 -4.50 17.78 -14.98
CA ALA A 111 -3.40 17.23 -14.21
C ALA A 111 -2.65 18.31 -13.41
N LEU A 112 -2.32 19.44 -14.06
CA LEU A 112 -1.67 20.60 -13.43
C LEU A 112 -2.57 21.23 -12.36
N GLY A 113 -3.87 21.35 -12.62
CA GLY A 113 -4.83 21.85 -11.62
C GLY A 113 -4.96 20.93 -10.39
N ALA A 114 -4.88 19.61 -10.58
CA ALA A 114 -4.84 18.65 -9.47
C ALA A 114 -3.50 18.68 -8.72
N PHE A 115 -2.39 18.89 -9.44
CA PHE A 115 -1.04 18.96 -8.91
C PHE A 115 -0.83 20.23 -8.07
N SER A 116 -1.19 21.40 -8.59
CA SER A 116 -1.11 22.70 -7.88
C SER A 116 -1.90 22.68 -6.55
N LYS A 117 -3.06 22.02 -6.52
CA LYS A 117 -3.85 21.85 -5.28
C LYS A 117 -3.17 20.98 -4.22
N ARG A 118 -2.34 20.01 -4.63
CA ARG A 118 -1.61 19.12 -3.73
C ARG A 118 -0.23 19.66 -3.35
N HIS A 119 0.34 20.54 -4.17
CA HIS A 119 1.67 21.10 -4.01
C HIS A 119 1.62 22.64 -4.14
N THR A 120 1.12 23.31 -3.10
CA THR A 120 0.91 24.77 -3.07
C THR A 120 2.19 25.61 -3.17
N GLN A 121 3.36 24.99 -3.04
CA GLN A 121 4.66 25.65 -3.15
C GLN A 121 5.27 25.56 -4.56
N VAL A 122 4.59 24.88 -5.51
CA VAL A 122 5.09 24.70 -6.88
C VAL A 122 4.30 25.58 -7.84
N GLU A 123 5.01 26.33 -8.68
CA GLU A 123 4.44 27.11 -9.79
C GLU A 123 4.31 26.21 -11.03
N VAL A 124 3.12 26.18 -11.63
CA VAL A 124 2.70 25.19 -12.63
C VAL A 124 2.07 25.88 -13.84
#